data_AF-A0A427SV46-F1
#
_entry.id   AF-A0A427SV46-F1
#
_cell.length_a   1.000
_cell.length_b   1.000
_cell.length_c   1.000
_cell.angle_alpha   90.00
_cell.angle_beta   90.00
_cell.angle_gamma   90.00
#
_symmetry.space_group_name_H-M   'P 1'
#
loop_
_entity.id
_entity.type
_entity.pdbx_description
1 polymer ?
#
loop_
_entity_poly.entity_id
_entity_poly.type
_entity_poly.pdbx_seq_one_letter_code
_entity_poly.pdbx_strand_id
1 'polypeptide(L)'
;MTAGFEVEPDELVAHSSHVESLVDRLNTASAAADTAMSDDAYGLLCAFLPPIIRPTGEKAKETLAASIEGVRGLADNVKTAAQSYRDGEEANAEPFEKQLTASPRAVEARTKA
;
A
#
# COMPACT_ATOMS: atom_id res chain seq x y z
N MET A 1 1.99 -30.91 -7.02
CA MET A 1 1.10 -29.76 -7.28
C MET A 1 1.31 -28.78 -6.15
N THR A 2 2.02 -27.69 -6.38
CA THR A 2 2.10 -26.60 -5.40
C THR A 2 0.70 -26.04 -5.21
N ALA A 3 0.17 -26.09 -3.99
CA ALA A 3 -1.10 -25.44 -3.69
C ALA A 3 -0.96 -23.95 -4.03
N GLY A 4 -1.78 -23.47 -4.98
CA GLY A 4 -1.86 -22.05 -5.27
C GLY A 4 -2.56 -21.32 -4.12
N PHE A 5 -2.27 -20.04 -3.98
CA PHE A 5 -3.06 -19.14 -3.14
C PHE A 5 -4.11 -18.49 -4.02
N GLU A 6 -5.36 -18.47 -3.56
CA GLU A 6 -6.41 -17.64 -4.15
C GLU A 6 -6.25 -16.22 -3.58
N VAL A 7 -6.10 -15.25 -4.47
CA VAL A 7 -5.87 -13.85 -4.12
C VAL A 7 -6.97 -13.04 -4.76
N GLU A 8 -7.76 -12.38 -3.93
CA GLU A 8 -8.84 -11.51 -4.39
C GLU A 8 -8.28 -10.08 -4.58
N PRO A 9 -8.37 -9.49 -5.79
CA PRO A 9 -7.76 -8.18 -6.06
C PRO A 9 -8.37 -7.00 -5.29
N ASP A 10 -9.66 -7.03 -4.94
CA ASP A 10 -10.29 -5.95 -4.15
C ASP A 10 -9.77 -5.94 -2.69
N GLU A 11 -9.46 -7.09 -2.10
CA GLU A 11 -8.89 -7.28 -0.77
C GLU A 11 -7.46 -6.73 -0.74
N LEU A 12 -6.69 -6.91 -1.81
CA LEU A 12 -5.38 -6.27 -1.95
C LEU A 12 -5.49 -4.74 -2.01
N VAL A 13 -6.48 -4.19 -2.72
CA VAL A 13 -6.72 -2.74 -2.78
C VAL A 13 -7.19 -2.19 -1.43
N ALA A 14 -8.04 -2.92 -0.72
CA ALA A 14 -8.46 -2.58 0.64
C ALA A 14 -7.24 -2.60 1.59
N HIS A 15 -6.39 -3.61 1.47
CA HIS A 15 -5.17 -3.71 2.27
C HIS A 15 -4.18 -2.58 1.97
N SER A 16 -3.94 -2.25 0.70
CA SER A 16 -3.05 -1.13 0.34
C SER A 16 -3.55 0.19 0.91
N SER A 17 -4.86 0.43 0.90
CA SER A 17 -5.48 1.60 1.52
C SER A 17 -5.24 1.66 3.04
N HIS A 18 -5.34 0.51 3.73
CA HIS A 18 -5.00 0.45 5.16
C HIS A 18 -3.52 0.71 5.42
N VAL A 19 -2.62 0.18 4.59
CA VAL A 19 -1.18 0.43 4.69
C VAL A 19 -0.88 1.92 4.44
N GLU A 20 -1.48 2.51 3.41
CA GLU A 20 -1.34 3.93 3.09
C GLU A 20 -1.83 4.83 4.23
N SER A 21 -2.87 4.44 4.98
CA SER A 21 -3.33 5.20 6.15
C SER A 21 -2.28 5.37 7.26
N LEU A 22 -1.26 4.51 7.30
CA LEU A 22 -0.14 4.67 8.24
C LEU A 22 0.73 5.88 7.91
N VAL A 23 0.74 6.33 6.65
CA VAL A 23 1.43 7.54 6.22
C VAL A 23 0.94 8.76 6.97
N ASP A 24 -0.36 8.89 7.22
CA ASP A 24 -0.93 10.02 7.97
C ASP A 24 -0.43 10.06 9.42
N ARG A 25 -0.32 8.88 10.04
CA ARG A 25 0.22 8.75 11.40
C ARG A 25 1.71 9.10 11.44
N LEU A 26 2.47 8.68 10.43
CA LEU A 26 3.88 9.01 10.32
C LEU A 26 4.11 10.50 10.02
N ASN A 27 3.27 11.12 9.17
CA ASN A 27 3.29 12.56 8.94
C ASN A 27 2.99 13.34 10.21
N THR A 28 2.00 12.88 10.99
CA THR A 28 1.68 13.47 12.30
C THR A 28 2.89 13.41 13.24
N ALA A 29 3.57 12.26 13.31
CA ALA A 29 4.77 12.10 14.13
C ALA A 29 5.93 12.99 13.65
N SER A 30 6.12 13.08 12.33
CA SER A 30 7.15 13.93 11.70
C SER A 30 6.92 15.41 12.03
N ALA A 31 5.68 15.90 11.87
CA ALA A 31 5.32 17.27 12.23
C ALA A 31 5.50 17.55 13.73
N ALA A 32 5.17 16.58 14.59
CA ALA A 32 5.37 16.72 16.03
C ALA A 32 6.86 16.77 16.42
N ALA A 33 7.74 16.05 15.69
CA ALA A 33 9.16 15.97 15.99
C ALA A 33 9.86 17.33 16.01
N ASP A 34 9.45 18.28 15.16
CA ASP A 34 10.04 19.63 15.14
C ASP A 34 9.79 20.38 16.46
N THR A 35 8.60 20.24 17.03
CA THR A 35 8.27 20.88 18.31
C THR A 35 8.83 20.12 19.50
N ALA A 36 8.73 18.78 19.49
CA ALA A 36 9.16 17.92 20.57
C ALA A 36 10.69 17.91 20.76
N MET A 37 11.45 18.26 19.72
CA MET A 37 12.91 18.28 19.74
C MET A 37 13.52 19.69 19.67
N SER A 38 12.70 20.73 19.87
CA SER A 38 13.19 22.11 19.99
C SER A 38 14.13 22.25 21.19
N ASP A 39 15.14 23.12 21.09
CA ASP A 39 16.04 23.45 22.21
C ASP A 39 15.26 23.98 23.44
N ASP A 40 14.15 24.67 23.20
CA ASP A 40 13.28 25.22 24.24
C ASP A 40 12.46 24.15 24.98
N ALA A 41 12.34 22.93 24.43
CA ALA A 41 11.54 21.86 25.01
C ALA A 41 12.12 21.28 26.31
N TYR A 42 13.41 21.52 26.57
CA TYR A 42 14.13 20.94 27.72
C TYR A 42 14.07 21.83 28.98
N GLY A 43 13.66 23.09 28.84
CA GLY A 43 13.60 24.04 29.95
C GLY A 43 14.96 24.39 30.55
N LEU A 44 14.96 25.24 31.58
CA LEU A 44 16.18 25.86 32.12
C LEU A 44 17.15 24.84 32.76
N LEU A 45 16.62 23.84 33.46
CA LEU A 45 17.45 22.86 34.18
C LEU A 45 18.19 21.90 33.24
N CYS A 46 17.64 21.65 32.05
CA CYS A 46 18.17 20.69 31.09
C CYS A 46 18.69 21.35 29.80
N ALA A 47 18.96 22.65 29.81
CA ALA A 47 19.42 23.41 28.64
C ALA A 47 20.78 22.95 28.06
N PHE A 48 21.52 22.09 28.77
CA PHE A 48 22.77 21.50 28.28
C PHE A 48 22.58 20.24 27.42
N LEU A 49 21.39 19.63 27.44
CA LEU A 49 21.09 18.40 26.72
C LEU A 49 20.93 18.53 25.20
N PRO A 50 20.38 19.62 24.62
CA PRO A 50 20.11 19.67 23.19
C PRO A 50 21.32 19.39 22.29
N PRO A 51 22.54 19.93 22.55
CA PRO A 51 23.72 19.59 21.76
C PRO A 51 24.08 18.09 21.77
N ILE A 52 23.73 17.38 22.87
CA ILE A 52 24.00 15.95 23.05
C ILE A 52 22.97 15.11 22.29
N ILE A 53 21.68 15.51 22.33
CA ILE A 53 20.56 14.71 21.82
C ILE A 53 20.23 15.02 20.35
N ARG A 54 20.52 16.24 19.87
CA ARG A 54 20.20 16.70 18.51
C ARG A 54 20.64 15.74 17.40
N PRO A 55 21.85 15.13 17.42
CA PRO A 55 22.23 14.17 16.38
C PRO A 55 21.30 12.97 16.29
N THR A 56 20.84 12.46 17.43
CA THR A 56 19.84 11.38 17.48
C THR A 56 18.47 11.87 17.03
N GLY A 57 18.09 13.10 17.37
CA GLY A 57 16.84 13.72 16.94
C GLY A 57 16.75 13.90 15.42
N GLU A 58 17.80 14.41 14.79
CA GLU A 58 17.86 14.55 13.33
C GLU A 58 17.79 13.20 12.63
N LYS A 59 18.49 12.18 13.14
CA LYS A 59 18.38 10.81 12.62
C LYS A 59 16.97 10.23 12.78
N ALA A 60 16.26 10.57 13.85
CA ALA A 60 14.87 10.16 14.03
C ALA A 60 13.95 10.82 12.99
N LYS A 61 14.13 12.11 12.69
CA LYS A 61 13.40 12.82 11.63
C LYS A 61 13.65 12.20 10.25
N GLU A 62 14.91 11.91 9.92
CA GLU A 62 15.28 11.22 8.69
C GLU A 62 14.62 9.84 8.60
N THR A 63 14.61 9.09 9.70
CA THR A 63 13.98 7.76 9.76
C THR A 63 12.47 7.84 9.55
N LEU A 64 11.79 8.87 10.09
CA LEU A 64 10.37 9.10 9.88
C LEU A 64 10.07 9.41 8.40
N ALA A 65 10.89 10.26 7.77
CA ALA A 65 10.78 10.57 6.35
C ALA A 65 10.97 9.32 5.46
N ALA A 66 12.01 8.54 5.72
CA ALA A 66 12.26 7.29 5.01
C ALA A 66 11.14 6.26 5.23
N SER A 67 10.56 6.22 6.43
CA SER A 67 9.42 5.34 6.73
C SER A 67 8.17 5.74 5.94
N ILE A 68 7.91 7.05 5.80
CA ILE A 68 6.79 7.55 4.98
C ILE A 68 6.95 7.11 3.53
N GLU A 69 8.15 7.28 2.96
CA GLU A 69 8.43 6.86 1.59
C GLU A 69 8.29 5.34 1.42
N GLY A 70 8.88 4.55 2.34
CA GLY A 70 8.80 3.10 2.29
C GLY A 70 7.38 2.55 2.40
N VAL A 71 6.56 3.12 3.28
CA VAL A 71 5.14 2.71 3.43
C VAL A 71 4.33 3.08 2.19
N ARG A 72 4.54 4.26 1.59
CA ARG A 72 3.90 4.63 0.32
C ARG A 72 4.28 3.66 -0.79
N GLY A 73 5.58 3.41 -0.96
CA GLY A 73 6.06 2.45 -1.96
C GLY A 73 5.51 1.03 -1.75
N LEU A 74 5.36 0.60 -0.50
CA LEU A 74 4.71 -0.69 -0.19
C LEU A 74 3.24 -0.70 -0.61
N ALA A 75 2.46 0.33 -0.28
CA ALA A 75 1.07 0.43 -0.68
C ALA A 75 0.91 0.42 -2.21
N ASP A 76 1.75 1.17 -2.92
CA ASP A 76 1.79 1.22 -4.38
C ASP A 76 2.14 -0.14 -4.99
N ASN A 77 3.09 -0.86 -4.42
CA ASN A 77 3.46 -2.21 -4.87
C ASN A 77 2.30 -3.20 -4.69
N VAL A 78 1.57 -3.13 -3.57
CA VAL A 78 0.38 -3.98 -3.35
C VAL A 78 -0.73 -3.65 -4.35
N LYS A 79 -0.96 -2.36 -4.63
CA LYS A 79 -1.92 -1.92 -5.65
C LYS A 79 -1.52 -2.39 -7.05
N THR A 80 -0.24 -2.34 -7.38
CA THR A 80 0.31 -2.84 -8.65
C THR A 80 0.13 -4.35 -8.78
N ALA A 81 0.33 -5.10 -7.70
CA ALA A 81 0.07 -6.53 -7.67
C ALA A 81 -1.41 -6.83 -7.91
N ALA A 82 -2.33 -6.10 -7.26
CA ALA A 82 -3.77 -6.23 -7.50
C ALA A 82 -4.16 -6.00 -8.96
N GLN A 83 -3.59 -4.96 -9.58
CA GLN A 83 -3.80 -4.68 -11.01
C GLN A 83 -3.29 -5.83 -11.88
N SER A 84 -2.10 -6.36 -11.57
CA SER A 84 -1.52 -7.48 -12.33
C SER A 84 -2.38 -8.74 -12.28
N TYR A 85 -3.04 -9.02 -11.16
CA TYR A 85 -4.01 -10.11 -11.07
C TYR A 85 -5.23 -9.88 -11.96
N ARG A 86 -5.82 -8.67 -11.95
CA ARG A 86 -6.96 -8.32 -12.81
C ARG A 86 -6.61 -8.41 -14.29
N ASP A 87 -5.47 -7.83 -14.68
CA ASP A 87 -5.00 -7.84 -16.06
C ASP A 87 -4.76 -9.29 -16.53
N GLY A 88 -4.21 -10.13 -15.65
CA GLY A 88 -4.04 -11.56 -15.92
C GLY A 88 -5.37 -12.30 -16.07
N GLU A 89 -6.36 -12.01 -15.23
CA GLU A 89 -7.70 -12.59 -15.33
C GLU A 89 -8.40 -12.18 -16.64
N GLU A 90 -8.42 -10.88 -16.95
CA GLU A 90 -9.02 -10.34 -18.18
C GLU A 90 -8.37 -10.92 -19.44
N ALA A 91 -7.03 -10.94 -19.49
CA ALA A 91 -6.30 -11.52 -20.61
C ALA A 91 -6.57 -13.02 -20.80
N ASN A 92 -6.81 -13.75 -19.71
CA ASN A 92 -7.16 -15.16 -19.76
C ASN A 92 -8.63 -15.39 -20.14
N ALA A 93 -9.55 -14.49 -19.75
CA ALA A 93 -10.99 -14.60 -20.03
C ALA A 93 -11.35 -14.19 -21.46
N GLU A 94 -10.70 -13.15 -22.01
CA GLU A 94 -11.03 -12.54 -23.30
C GLU A 94 -11.17 -13.55 -24.47
N PRO A 95 -10.29 -14.57 -24.64
CA PRO A 95 -10.44 -15.56 -25.71
C PRO A 95 -11.71 -16.42 -25.56
N PHE A 96 -12.10 -16.75 -24.33
CA PHE A 96 -13.28 -17.55 -24.05
C PHE A 96 -14.56 -16.75 -24.25
N GLU A 97 -14.58 -15.48 -23.83
CA GLU A 97 -15.69 -14.56 -24.09
C GLU A 97 -15.93 -14.35 -25.58
N LYS A 98 -14.86 -14.20 -26.36
CA LYS A 98 -14.93 -14.15 -27.84
C LYS A 98 -15.55 -15.42 -28.43
N GLN A 99 -15.21 -16.61 -27.91
CA GLN A 99 -15.80 -17.86 -28.36
C GLN A 99 -17.27 -18.01 -27.97
N LEU A 100 -17.65 -17.60 -26.76
CA LEU A 100 -19.03 -17.64 -26.26
C LEU A 100 -19.94 -16.71 -27.08
N THR A 101 -19.47 -15.51 -27.40
CA THR A 101 -20.21 -14.53 -28.21
C THR A 101 -20.26 -14.88 -29.70
N ALA A 102 -19.25 -15.57 -30.23
CA ALA A 102 -19.19 -16.01 -31.63
C ALA A 102 -20.05 -17.26 -31.95
N SER A 103 -20.68 -17.91 -30.98
CA SER A 103 -21.52 -19.11 -31.19
C SER A 103 -23.02 -18.88 -30.96
N PRO A 104 -23.81 -18.46 -31.97
CA PRO A 104 -25.26 -18.37 -31.86
C PRO A 104 -26.00 -19.73 -31.82
N ARG A 105 -25.32 -20.86 -32.05
CA ARG A 105 -25.95 -22.18 -32.32
C ARG A 105 -26.14 -23.11 -31.11
N ALA A 106 -25.62 -22.79 -29.93
CA ALA A 106 -25.76 -23.68 -28.76
C ALA A 106 -27.12 -23.55 -28.05
N VAL A 107 -27.80 -22.42 -28.19
CA VAL A 107 -29.11 -22.16 -27.55
C VAL A 107 -30.26 -22.87 -28.28
N GLU A 108 -30.21 -23.00 -29.60
CA GLU A 108 -31.30 -23.64 -30.38
C GLU A 108 -31.31 -25.18 -30.28
N ALA A 109 -30.17 -25.82 -29.95
CA ALA A 109 -30.09 -27.28 -29.85
C ALA A 109 -30.72 -27.86 -28.57
N ARG A 110 -30.91 -27.05 -27.52
CA ARG A 110 -31.50 -27.50 -26.24
C ARG A 110 -33.03 -27.42 -26.20
N THR A 111 -33.66 -26.64 -27.08
CA THR A 111 -35.13 -26.50 -27.13
C THR A 111 -35.81 -27.54 -28.04
N LYS A 112 -35.03 -28.38 -28.73
CA LYS A 112 -35.55 -29.42 -29.67
C LYS A 112 -35.22 -30.86 -29.26
N ALA A 113 -34.76 -31.10 -28.03
CA ALA A 113 -34.55 -32.45 -27.50
C ALA A 113 -35.62 -32.78 -26.44
#